data_AF-A0A2D5R8K9-F1
#
_entry.id   AF-A0A2D5R8K9-F1
#
_cell.length_a   1.000
_cell.length_b   1.000
_cell.length_c   1.000
_cell.angle_alpha   90.00
_cell.angle_beta   90.00
_cell.angle_gamma   90.00
#
_symmetry.space_group_name_H-M   'P 1'
#
loop_
_entity.id
_entity.type
_entity.pdbx_description
1 polymer ?
#
loop_
_entity_poly.entity_id
_entity_poly.type
_entity_poly.pdbx_seq_one_letter_code
_entity_poly.pdbx_strand_id
1 'polypeptide(L)'
;MISNFTFSKALVAFFLVALVGCGSGDNTPPDIDGDGVEDSLDAFPNDPNESEDTDGDGVGDNADAFPSDASETADSDGDGVGDNADVFPNDPAETTDADGDTVGDNGDNCPAIANTDQSDIDGDGTGDACDDDMDADSVLNDADNCPMVANTDQADADVNDKGDACDAMPTMYAYDNAVFTGSDSSVSYTGQTARQVLIADMAYYMASVLEDTAATTAAEKETAMKFFVYGTDADVTDTLMPTWIKDAENVVLKDAATYGDISSGKNLHKKIAGGCGDGCGEVSKLIDGEFFGWSYGITPATPLALVDHWISEQATLASDGVAVQVTDATGATSSANVNTDAHGRNYRQLMQKFLMGAVSFSQGTNDYFKTNFMGVNSSGVNYVAAQDGTKNYTYAEHKFDE
;
A
#
# COMPACT_ATOMS: atom_id res chain seq x y z
N MET A 1 -47.19 72.79 -79.39
CA MET A 1 -46.28 71.85 -80.08
C MET A 1 -46.31 70.54 -79.30
N ILE A 2 -46.82 69.49 -79.95
CA ILE A 2 -46.41 68.05 -79.84
C ILE A 2 -46.39 67.46 -78.41
N SER A 3 -47.13 66.43 -78.01
CA SER A 3 -48.05 65.46 -78.66
C SER A 3 -48.73 64.67 -77.51
N ASN A 4 -50.05 64.67 -77.37
CA ASN A 4 -50.98 63.65 -77.89
C ASN A 4 -50.52 62.19 -77.76
N PHE A 5 -51.17 61.43 -76.88
CA PHE A 5 -51.82 60.18 -77.29
C PHE A 5 -53.05 59.90 -76.40
N THR A 6 -54.21 60.12 -76.99
CA THR A 6 -55.53 59.67 -76.56
C THR A 6 -55.89 58.39 -77.30
N PHE A 7 -56.49 57.43 -76.59
CA PHE A 7 -57.42 56.44 -77.16
C PHE A 7 -58.43 56.11 -76.05
N SER A 8 -59.56 56.81 -75.95
CA SER A 8 -60.77 56.80 -76.80
C SER A 8 -61.58 55.49 -76.69
N LYS A 9 -62.71 55.58 -75.96
CA LYS A 9 -64.11 55.37 -76.40
C LYS A 9 -64.99 55.16 -75.15
N ALA A 10 -65.88 56.09 -74.81
CA ALA A 10 -67.26 56.20 -75.30
C ALA A 10 -68.04 54.88 -75.04
N LEU A 11 -69.15 54.80 -74.29
CA LEU A 11 -70.45 55.49 -74.41
C LEU A 11 -71.37 54.65 -73.45
N VAL A 12 -72.28 55.13 -72.59
CA VAL A 12 -73.69 55.51 -72.85
C VAL A 12 -74.39 55.74 -71.49
N ALA A 13 -75.03 56.90 -71.39
CA ALA A 13 -76.31 57.27 -70.75
C ALA A 13 -76.97 56.45 -69.60
N PHE A 14 -77.21 57.18 -68.50
CA PHE A 14 -78.50 57.42 -67.81
C PHE A 14 -79.46 56.24 -67.55
N PHE A 15 -79.67 55.93 -66.26
CA PHE A 15 -81.00 55.97 -65.65
C PHE A 15 -80.92 56.24 -64.15
N LEU A 16 -81.62 57.28 -63.69
CA LEU A 16 -81.81 57.62 -62.29
C LEU A 16 -83.02 56.81 -61.77
N VAL A 17 -82.81 55.89 -60.84
CA VAL A 17 -83.85 55.41 -59.93
C VAL A 17 -83.24 55.41 -58.53
N ALA A 18 -83.75 56.30 -57.69
CA ALA A 18 -83.38 56.39 -56.29
C ALA A 18 -83.86 55.13 -55.55
N LEU A 19 -82.92 54.34 -55.04
CA LEU A 19 -83.14 53.40 -53.95
C LEU A 19 -82.44 53.96 -52.70
N VAL A 20 -83.19 54.01 -51.61
CA VAL A 20 -82.82 54.50 -50.29
C VAL A 20 -81.78 53.58 -49.64
N GLY A 21 -80.72 54.16 -49.10
CA GLY A 21 -79.77 53.53 -48.16
C GLY A 21 -78.33 54.02 -48.33
N CYS A 22 -77.74 54.61 -47.28
CA CYS A 22 -76.33 55.00 -47.15
C CYS A 22 -75.36 54.00 -47.81
N GLY A 23 -74.23 54.37 -48.42
CA GLY A 23 -73.29 55.37 -47.93
C GLY A 23 -72.31 54.77 -46.90
N SER A 24 -71.67 53.64 -47.21
CA SER A 24 -70.44 53.15 -46.57
C SER A 24 -69.98 51.88 -47.31
N GLY A 25 -69.37 52.03 -48.48
CA GLY A 25 -68.45 51.00 -48.96
C GLY A 25 -67.23 51.12 -48.07
N ASP A 26 -67.19 50.34 -47.01
CA ASP A 26 -66.06 50.29 -46.11
C ASP A 26 -64.90 49.71 -46.92
N ASN A 27 -63.96 50.58 -47.30
CA ASN A 27 -62.70 50.18 -47.92
C ASN A 27 -61.65 49.91 -46.83
N THR A 28 -62.08 49.61 -45.59
CA THR A 28 -61.18 49.05 -44.58
C THR A 28 -60.70 47.71 -45.09
N PRO A 29 -59.39 47.53 -45.27
CA PRO A 29 -58.84 46.24 -45.64
C PRO A 29 -59.22 45.19 -44.58
N PRO A 30 -59.31 43.91 -44.97
CA PRO A 30 -59.60 42.83 -44.03
C PRO A 30 -58.62 42.86 -42.84
N ASP A 31 -59.19 42.74 -41.64
CA ASP A 31 -58.53 42.66 -40.33
C ASP A 31 -59.40 41.70 -39.51
N ILE A 32 -59.02 40.43 -39.50
CA ILE A 32 -59.87 39.32 -39.06
C ILE A 32 -59.91 39.13 -37.54
N ASP A 33 -58.83 39.47 -36.83
CA ASP A 33 -58.75 39.37 -35.36
C ASP A 33 -58.92 40.72 -34.65
N GLY A 34 -58.83 41.84 -35.37
CA GLY A 34 -59.22 43.16 -34.92
C GLY A 34 -58.17 43.87 -34.08
N ASP A 35 -56.89 43.54 -34.25
CA ASP A 35 -55.77 44.16 -33.53
C ASP A 35 -55.35 45.53 -34.11
N GLY A 36 -55.82 45.85 -35.32
CA GLY A 36 -55.56 47.09 -36.03
C GLY A 36 -54.48 47.02 -37.11
N VAL A 37 -53.93 45.84 -37.39
CA VAL A 37 -53.07 45.54 -38.55
C VAL A 37 -53.88 44.81 -39.63
N GLU A 38 -53.67 45.15 -40.90
CA GLU A 38 -54.42 44.52 -42.01
C GLU A 38 -53.90 43.10 -42.28
N ASP A 39 -54.77 42.12 -42.57
CA ASP A 39 -54.45 40.68 -42.76
C ASP A 39 -53.24 40.41 -43.68
N SER A 40 -52.93 41.33 -44.61
CA SER A 40 -51.81 41.17 -45.57
C SER A 40 -50.46 41.71 -45.11
N LEU A 41 -50.45 42.50 -44.03
CA LEU A 41 -49.28 43.07 -43.37
C LEU A 41 -49.05 42.47 -41.98
N ASP A 42 -50.01 41.73 -41.48
CA ASP A 42 -49.98 41.02 -40.20
C ASP A 42 -49.27 39.66 -40.35
N ALA A 43 -48.25 39.43 -39.51
CA ALA A 43 -47.53 38.16 -39.45
C ALA A 43 -48.38 37.04 -38.83
N PHE A 44 -49.33 37.37 -37.95
CA PHE A 44 -50.25 36.45 -37.29
C PHE A 44 -51.72 36.87 -37.44
N PRO A 45 -52.32 36.77 -38.65
CA PRO A 45 -53.68 37.23 -38.95
C PRO A 45 -54.80 36.46 -38.26
N ASN A 46 -54.61 35.79 -37.13
CA ASN A 46 -55.71 35.23 -36.34
C ASN A 46 -55.45 35.37 -34.83
N ASP A 47 -54.34 35.99 -34.42
CA ASP A 47 -54.00 36.23 -33.03
C ASP A 47 -53.98 37.74 -32.74
N PRO A 48 -55.01 38.27 -32.09
CA PRO A 48 -55.11 39.71 -31.86
C PRO A 48 -54.07 40.28 -30.88
N ASN A 49 -53.15 39.45 -30.37
CA ASN A 49 -52.05 39.89 -29.50
C ASN A 49 -50.69 39.85 -30.20
N GLU A 50 -50.61 39.41 -31.46
CA GLU A 50 -49.35 39.31 -32.21
C GLU A 50 -49.54 39.86 -33.61
N SER A 51 -48.68 40.78 -34.04
CA SER A 51 -48.72 41.28 -35.43
C SER A 51 -47.35 41.48 -36.09
N GLU A 52 -46.27 41.43 -35.31
CA GLU A 52 -44.89 41.50 -35.80
C GLU A 52 -44.18 40.15 -35.52
N ASP A 53 -43.30 39.75 -36.45
CA ASP A 53 -42.39 38.60 -36.37
C ASP A 53 -41.05 39.08 -36.95
N THR A 54 -40.26 39.74 -36.12
CA THR A 54 -39.14 40.58 -36.56
C THR A 54 -38.01 39.75 -37.19
N ASP A 55 -37.80 38.51 -36.75
CA ASP A 55 -36.76 37.61 -37.27
C ASP A 55 -37.29 36.43 -38.09
N GLY A 56 -38.60 36.18 -38.10
CA GLY A 56 -39.28 35.28 -39.01
C GLY A 56 -39.24 33.81 -38.58
N ASP A 57 -39.12 33.53 -37.27
CA ASP A 57 -39.06 32.16 -36.76
C ASP A 57 -40.43 31.53 -36.47
N GLY A 58 -41.49 32.34 -36.52
CA GLY A 58 -42.88 31.94 -36.35
C GLY A 58 -43.43 32.08 -34.93
N VAL A 59 -42.70 32.70 -34.00
CA VAL A 59 -43.22 33.22 -32.72
C VAL A 59 -43.35 34.75 -32.83
N GLY A 60 -44.46 35.32 -32.37
CA GLY A 60 -44.68 36.77 -32.49
C GLY A 60 -43.89 37.56 -31.47
N ASP A 61 -43.51 38.79 -31.84
CA ASP A 61 -42.64 39.67 -31.05
C ASP A 61 -43.12 39.91 -29.60
N ASN A 62 -44.41 39.78 -29.29
CA ASN A 62 -44.91 39.95 -27.92
C ASN A 62 -44.79 38.67 -27.06
N ALA A 63 -44.71 37.49 -27.68
CA ALA A 63 -44.54 36.20 -27.03
C ALA A 63 -43.09 35.70 -27.07
N ASP A 64 -42.28 36.23 -27.98
CA ASP A 64 -40.88 35.88 -28.16
C ASP A 64 -39.97 36.60 -27.12
N ALA A 65 -39.18 35.81 -26.39
CA ALA A 65 -38.18 36.34 -25.46
C ALA A 65 -36.99 37.03 -26.17
N PHE A 66 -36.70 36.63 -27.42
CA PHE A 66 -35.63 37.18 -28.24
C PHE A 66 -36.11 37.56 -29.66
N PRO A 67 -36.93 38.63 -29.82
CA PRO A 67 -37.55 39.02 -31.10
C PRO A 67 -36.63 39.40 -32.27
N SER A 68 -35.32 39.20 -32.15
CA SER A 68 -34.35 39.50 -33.21
C SER A 68 -33.37 38.36 -33.46
N ASP A 69 -33.53 37.22 -32.78
CA ASP A 69 -32.75 36.01 -32.94
C ASP A 69 -33.66 34.81 -33.22
N ALA A 70 -33.87 34.53 -34.51
CA ALA A 70 -34.70 33.42 -34.99
C ALA A 70 -34.26 32.02 -34.54
N SER A 71 -33.17 31.89 -33.77
CA SER A 71 -32.74 30.65 -33.15
C SER A 71 -33.13 30.51 -31.68
N GLU A 72 -33.72 31.53 -31.05
CA GLU A 72 -34.10 31.55 -29.64
C GLU A 72 -35.50 32.15 -29.49
N THR A 73 -36.44 31.40 -28.90
CA THR A 73 -37.83 31.88 -28.70
C THR A 73 -38.25 31.97 -27.24
N ALA A 74 -37.48 31.35 -26.35
CA ALA A 74 -37.82 31.15 -24.95
C ALA A 74 -36.60 31.41 -24.05
N ASP A 75 -36.87 31.96 -22.87
CA ASP A 75 -35.95 32.18 -21.76
C ASP A 75 -36.66 31.67 -20.50
N SER A 76 -36.48 30.38 -20.21
CA SER A 76 -37.31 29.66 -19.25
C SER A 76 -37.06 30.09 -17.80
N ASP A 77 -35.88 30.61 -17.46
CA ASP A 77 -35.55 31.09 -16.12
C ASP A 77 -35.27 32.60 -16.00
N GLY A 78 -35.23 33.32 -17.13
CA GLY A 78 -35.19 34.77 -17.19
C GLY A 78 -33.80 35.36 -16.96
N ASP A 79 -32.74 34.62 -17.26
CA ASP A 79 -31.36 35.07 -17.07
C ASP A 79 -30.77 35.83 -18.28
N GLY A 80 -31.50 35.81 -19.40
CA GLY A 80 -31.17 36.52 -20.63
C GLY A 80 -30.34 35.71 -21.64
N VAL A 81 -30.14 34.40 -21.42
CA VAL A 81 -29.65 33.44 -22.42
C VAL A 81 -30.84 32.59 -22.89
N GLY A 82 -30.98 32.40 -24.20
CA GLY A 82 -32.10 31.62 -24.73
C GLY A 82 -31.96 30.13 -24.50
N ASP A 83 -33.09 29.44 -24.32
CA ASP A 83 -33.16 28.01 -23.98
C ASP A 83 -32.33 27.09 -24.91
N ASN A 84 -32.07 27.46 -26.18
CA ASN A 84 -31.28 26.64 -27.08
C ASN A 84 -29.75 26.86 -26.93
N ALA A 85 -29.34 28.01 -26.42
CA ALA A 85 -27.94 28.36 -26.13
C ALA A 85 -27.55 28.08 -24.67
N ASP A 86 -28.53 28.05 -23.77
CA ASP A 86 -28.35 27.79 -22.35
C ASP A 86 -28.20 26.28 -22.06
N VAL A 87 -27.10 25.92 -21.39
CA VAL A 87 -26.86 24.53 -20.95
C VAL A 87 -27.76 24.16 -19.77
N PHE A 88 -28.19 25.14 -18.97
CA PHE A 88 -29.07 24.98 -17.81
C PHE A 88 -30.34 25.85 -17.90
N PRO A 89 -31.28 25.59 -18.84
CA PRO A 89 -32.44 26.46 -19.13
C PRO A 89 -33.47 26.66 -18.00
N ASN A 90 -33.20 26.18 -16.79
CA ASN A 90 -34.10 26.32 -15.65
C ASN A 90 -33.35 26.79 -14.38
N ASP A 91 -32.08 27.13 -14.48
CA ASP A 91 -31.26 27.66 -13.38
C ASP A 91 -30.66 29.02 -13.78
N PRO A 92 -31.26 30.15 -13.33
CA PRO A 92 -30.84 31.48 -13.76
C PRO A 92 -29.48 31.92 -13.18
N ALA A 93 -28.81 31.05 -12.43
CA ALA A 93 -27.46 31.25 -11.94
C ALA A 93 -26.39 30.59 -12.84
N GLU A 94 -26.76 29.75 -13.80
CA GLU A 94 -25.83 28.97 -14.62
C GLU A 94 -26.24 28.98 -16.09
N THR A 95 -25.29 29.25 -16.99
CA THR A 95 -25.57 29.29 -18.45
C THR A 95 -24.64 28.40 -19.26
N THR A 96 -23.48 28.06 -18.70
CA THR A 96 -22.39 27.37 -19.38
C THR A 96 -21.82 26.26 -18.51
N ASP A 97 -21.31 25.22 -19.16
CA ASP A 97 -20.61 24.07 -18.60
C ASP A 97 -19.39 23.82 -19.48
N ALA A 98 -18.24 24.36 -19.08
CA ALA A 98 -17.06 24.43 -19.93
C ALA A 98 -16.38 23.07 -20.15
N ASP A 99 -16.49 22.16 -19.18
CA ASP A 99 -15.88 20.83 -19.24
C ASP A 99 -16.88 19.67 -19.44
N GLY A 100 -18.17 19.96 -19.39
CA GLY A 100 -19.26 19.05 -19.72
C GLY A 100 -19.58 18.06 -18.61
N ASP A 101 -19.34 18.40 -17.36
CA ASP A 101 -19.50 17.51 -16.21
C ASP A 101 -20.86 17.57 -15.52
N THR A 102 -21.77 18.41 -16.04
CA THR A 102 -23.13 18.68 -15.55
C THR A 102 -23.26 19.61 -14.35
N VAL A 103 -22.16 20.20 -13.89
CA VAL A 103 -22.13 21.33 -12.95
C VAL A 103 -21.89 22.61 -13.74
N GLY A 104 -22.62 23.68 -13.42
CA GLY A 104 -22.47 24.95 -14.13
C GLY A 104 -21.22 25.71 -13.68
N ASP A 105 -20.60 26.46 -14.60
CA ASP A 105 -19.32 27.14 -14.40
C ASP A 105 -19.28 28.08 -13.17
N ASN A 106 -20.42 28.65 -12.73
CA ASN A 106 -20.45 29.55 -11.56
C ASN A 106 -20.45 28.80 -10.22
N GLY A 107 -20.87 27.54 -10.22
CA GLY A 107 -20.95 26.65 -9.06
C GLY A 107 -19.88 25.56 -9.04
N ASP A 108 -19.12 25.43 -10.13
CA ASP A 108 -18.08 24.42 -10.30
C ASP A 108 -16.76 24.82 -9.60
N ASN A 109 -16.29 23.96 -8.68
CA ASN A 109 -15.01 24.12 -8.00
C ASN A 109 -13.79 23.73 -8.86
N CYS A 110 -14.00 23.17 -10.06
CA CYS A 110 -13.01 22.93 -11.09
C CYS A 110 -13.53 23.22 -12.52
N PRO A 111 -13.78 24.50 -12.92
CA PRO A 111 -14.43 24.90 -14.18
C PRO A 111 -13.78 24.48 -15.52
N ALA A 112 -12.70 23.71 -15.48
CA ALA A 112 -11.99 23.23 -16.66
C ALA A 112 -11.66 21.73 -16.59
N ILE A 113 -12.02 21.04 -15.51
CA ILE A 113 -11.70 19.63 -15.27
C ILE A 113 -12.91 18.95 -14.63
N ALA A 114 -13.61 18.17 -15.47
CA ALA A 114 -14.84 17.50 -15.09
C ALA A 114 -14.74 16.71 -13.78
N ASN A 115 -15.57 17.06 -12.80
CA ASN A 115 -15.65 16.48 -11.47
C ASN A 115 -17.06 16.63 -10.87
N THR A 116 -18.01 15.90 -11.43
CA THR A 116 -19.45 15.97 -11.06
C THR A 116 -19.74 15.77 -9.56
N ASP A 117 -18.83 15.12 -8.81
CA ASP A 117 -18.97 14.93 -7.37
C ASP A 117 -18.58 16.15 -6.53
N GLN A 118 -17.89 17.14 -7.13
CA GLN A 118 -17.47 18.40 -6.53
C GLN A 118 -16.74 18.17 -5.20
N SER A 119 -15.92 17.12 -5.16
CA SER A 119 -15.11 16.81 -3.98
C SER A 119 -14.09 17.93 -3.73
N ASP A 120 -13.92 18.27 -2.46
CA ASP A 120 -13.08 19.36 -1.93
C ASP A 120 -12.73 18.96 -0.49
N ILE A 121 -11.64 18.21 -0.34
CA ILE A 121 -11.26 17.54 0.92
C ILE A 121 -10.85 18.55 2.00
N ASP A 122 -10.13 19.61 1.62
CA ASP A 122 -9.60 20.60 2.55
C ASP A 122 -10.56 21.81 2.77
N GLY A 123 -11.55 21.97 1.90
CA GLY A 123 -12.57 23.01 1.97
C GLY A 123 -12.07 24.39 1.56
N ASP A 124 -11.03 24.48 0.72
CA ASP A 124 -10.48 25.76 0.26
C ASP A 124 -11.26 26.38 -0.92
N GLY A 125 -12.15 25.59 -1.53
CA GLY A 125 -13.00 25.96 -2.65
C GLY A 125 -12.43 25.60 -4.02
N THR A 126 -11.24 25.03 -4.10
CA THR A 126 -10.67 24.35 -5.27
C THR A 126 -11.06 22.87 -5.18
N GLY A 127 -11.60 22.30 -6.25
CA GLY A 127 -11.97 20.89 -6.22
C GLY A 127 -10.76 19.96 -6.30
N ASP A 128 -10.90 18.77 -5.71
CA ASP A 128 -9.87 17.72 -5.69
C ASP A 128 -9.32 17.40 -7.10
N ALA A 129 -10.15 17.53 -8.13
CA ALA A 129 -9.76 17.23 -9.51
C ALA A 129 -8.78 18.24 -10.14
N CYS A 130 -8.73 19.46 -9.59
CA CYS A 130 -7.91 20.56 -10.08
C CYS A 130 -7.00 21.18 -9.00
N ASP A 131 -6.96 20.58 -7.82
CA ASP A 131 -6.06 20.92 -6.73
C ASP A 131 -4.77 20.09 -6.79
N ASP A 132 -3.62 20.74 -6.58
CA ASP A 132 -2.30 20.11 -6.54
C ASP A 132 -1.94 19.60 -5.11
N ASP A 133 -2.70 19.97 -4.08
CA ASP A 133 -2.52 19.65 -2.65
C ASP A 133 -3.88 19.45 -1.95
N MET A 134 -4.58 18.35 -2.28
CA MET A 134 -6.01 18.16 -1.97
C MET A 134 -6.35 18.12 -0.47
N ASP A 135 -5.38 17.89 0.41
CA ASP A 135 -5.60 17.83 1.85
C ASP A 135 -4.92 18.95 2.65
N ALA A 136 -4.30 19.90 1.94
CA ALA A 136 -3.61 21.08 2.47
C ALA A 136 -2.59 20.80 3.57
N ASP A 137 -1.89 19.67 3.49
CA ASP A 137 -0.85 19.32 4.45
C ASP A 137 0.54 19.91 4.09
N SER A 138 0.61 20.63 2.96
CA SER A 138 1.78 21.23 2.33
C SER A 138 2.69 20.29 1.53
N VAL A 139 2.26 19.06 1.27
CA VAL A 139 2.90 18.08 0.40
C VAL A 139 2.03 17.87 -0.83
N LEU A 140 2.58 18.19 -2.02
CA LEU A 140 1.82 18.05 -3.27
C LEU A 140 1.41 16.60 -3.50
N ASN A 141 0.24 16.38 -4.12
CA ASN A 141 -0.35 15.06 -4.41
C ASN A 141 0.65 14.06 -5.03
N ASP A 142 1.50 14.53 -5.95
CA ASP A 142 2.50 13.70 -6.64
C ASP A 142 3.64 13.20 -5.73
N ALA A 143 3.86 13.86 -4.60
CA ALA A 143 4.89 13.55 -3.61
C ALA A 143 4.32 13.05 -2.28
N ASP A 144 3.00 13.00 -2.16
CA ASP A 144 2.28 12.66 -0.94
C ASP A 144 1.94 11.15 -0.90
N ASN A 145 2.34 10.49 0.19
CA ASN A 145 1.99 9.09 0.44
C ASN A 145 0.58 8.90 1.04
N CYS A 146 -0.14 9.99 1.33
CA CYS A 146 -1.56 10.02 1.67
C CYS A 146 -2.31 11.24 1.07
N PRO A 147 -2.47 11.35 -0.26
CA PRO A 147 -3.01 12.54 -0.97
C PRO A 147 -4.42 13.03 -0.60
N MET A 148 -5.10 12.37 0.33
CA MET A 148 -6.47 12.68 0.76
C MET A 148 -6.56 12.78 2.29
N VAL A 149 -5.44 12.66 3.01
CA VAL A 149 -5.39 12.58 4.48
C VAL A 149 -4.11 13.25 4.98
N ALA A 150 -4.28 14.49 5.44
CA ALA A 150 -3.16 15.34 5.83
C ALA A 150 -2.14 14.67 6.77
N ASN A 151 -0.89 14.60 6.32
CA ASN A 151 0.23 13.99 7.03
C ASN A 151 1.60 14.60 6.63
N THR A 152 1.84 15.84 7.05
CA THR A 152 3.07 16.60 6.72
C THR A 152 4.40 15.88 7.07
N ASP A 153 4.39 14.87 7.94
CA ASP A 153 5.58 14.09 8.30
C ASP A 153 5.91 12.97 7.30
N GLN A 154 4.98 12.62 6.40
CA GLN A 154 5.11 11.58 5.40
C GLN A 154 5.60 10.26 6.00
N ALA A 155 5.18 9.96 7.24
CA ALA A 155 5.57 8.74 7.93
C ALA A 155 5.02 7.51 7.17
N ASP A 156 5.89 6.55 6.90
CA ASP A 156 5.59 5.26 6.27
C ASP A 156 6.47 4.21 6.97
N ALA A 157 5.94 3.62 8.04
CA ALA A 157 6.69 2.73 8.91
C ALA A 157 6.99 1.37 8.27
N ASP A 158 6.08 0.85 7.44
CA ASP A 158 6.25 -0.45 6.78
C ASP A 158 6.90 -0.38 5.38
N VAL A 159 7.15 0.83 4.89
CA VAL A 159 7.87 1.16 3.64
C VAL A 159 7.13 0.60 2.43
N ASN A 160 5.81 0.78 2.40
CA ASN A 160 4.95 0.28 1.33
C ASN A 160 4.49 1.37 0.34
N ASP A 161 5.05 2.58 0.45
CA ASP A 161 4.72 3.80 -0.31
C ASP A 161 3.34 4.41 0.02
N LYS A 162 2.67 3.95 1.08
CA LYS A 162 1.46 4.58 1.65
C LYS A 162 1.76 5.06 3.06
N GLY A 163 1.30 6.25 3.39
CA GLY A 163 1.58 6.84 4.70
C GLY A 163 0.77 6.21 5.81
N ASP A 164 1.34 6.23 7.02
CA ASP A 164 0.72 5.68 8.24
C ASP A 164 -0.64 6.33 8.56
N ALA A 165 -0.89 7.55 8.05
CA ALA A 165 -2.14 8.30 8.25
C ALA A 165 -3.33 7.69 7.49
N CYS A 166 -3.10 7.14 6.28
CA CYS A 166 -4.11 6.56 5.41
C CYS A 166 -3.99 5.03 5.27
N ASP A 167 -2.85 4.46 5.65
CA ASP A 167 -2.58 3.01 5.69
C ASP A 167 -1.87 2.66 7.01
N ALA A 168 -2.65 2.54 8.08
CA ALA A 168 -2.09 2.21 9.38
C ALA A 168 -1.40 0.83 9.35
N MET A 169 -0.15 0.79 9.83
CA MET A 169 0.63 -0.44 9.94
C MET A 169 -0.20 -1.58 10.57
N PRO A 170 -0.30 -2.75 9.91
CA PRO A 170 -1.02 -3.88 10.47
C PRO A 170 -0.43 -4.28 11.82
N THR A 171 -1.22 -4.19 12.89
CA THR A 171 -0.81 -4.69 14.22
C THR A 171 -0.82 -6.21 14.29
N MET A 172 -1.27 -6.89 13.23
CA MET A 172 -1.34 -8.34 13.11
C MET A 172 -1.17 -8.76 11.65
N TYR A 173 -0.13 -9.53 11.36
CA TYR A 173 0.04 -10.19 10.06
C TYR A 173 -0.56 -11.59 10.15
N ALA A 174 -1.63 -11.84 9.39
CA ALA A 174 -2.22 -13.17 9.22
C ALA A 174 -1.72 -13.77 7.91
N TYR A 175 -1.19 -15.00 7.96
CA TYR A 175 -0.80 -15.74 6.76
C TYR A 175 -1.83 -16.81 6.48
N ASP A 176 -2.55 -16.69 5.37
CA ASP A 176 -3.35 -17.80 4.88
C ASP A 176 -2.42 -18.90 4.38
N ASN A 177 -2.45 -20.05 5.06
CA ASN A 177 -1.69 -21.21 4.68
C ASN A 177 -2.22 -21.76 3.35
N ALA A 178 -1.61 -21.35 2.23
CA ALA A 178 -2.03 -21.77 0.89
C ALA A 178 -1.97 -23.28 0.65
N VAL A 179 -1.31 -24.04 1.54
CA VAL A 179 -1.07 -25.47 1.40
C VAL A 179 -2.00 -26.31 2.29
N PHE A 180 -2.45 -25.79 3.44
CA PHE A 180 -3.25 -26.53 4.41
C PHE A 180 -4.54 -25.80 4.76
N THR A 181 -5.69 -26.45 4.58
CA THR A 181 -6.99 -25.90 4.95
C THR A 181 -7.21 -26.02 6.46
N GLY A 182 -7.23 -24.91 7.21
CA GLY A 182 -7.54 -24.90 8.65
C GLY A 182 -6.80 -23.84 9.45
N SER A 183 -6.87 -23.93 10.78
CA SER A 183 -6.13 -23.09 11.75
C SER A 183 -4.71 -23.58 12.03
N ASP A 184 -4.13 -24.39 11.14
CA ASP A 184 -2.81 -24.98 11.33
C ASP A 184 -1.72 -23.97 10.96
N SER A 185 -0.75 -23.78 11.86
CA SER A 185 0.40 -22.89 11.64
C SER A 185 1.14 -23.28 10.35
N SER A 186 1.36 -22.32 9.45
CA SER A 186 2.22 -22.47 8.27
C SER A 186 3.71 -22.43 8.63
N VAL A 187 4.03 -21.98 9.84
CA VAL A 187 5.40 -21.92 10.36
C VAL A 187 5.72 -23.26 11.03
N SER A 188 6.57 -24.05 10.38
CA SER A 188 7.11 -25.29 10.97
C SER A 188 8.24 -24.95 11.95
N TYR A 189 7.95 -25.01 13.24
CA TYR A 189 8.94 -24.88 14.31
C TYR A 189 9.65 -26.22 14.54
N THR A 190 10.32 -26.73 13.50
CA THR A 190 11.16 -27.92 13.65
C THR A 190 12.27 -27.65 14.67
N GLY A 191 12.80 -28.72 15.27
CA GLY A 191 13.99 -28.61 16.11
C GLY A 191 15.21 -28.02 15.38
N GLN A 192 15.21 -27.94 14.05
CA GLN A 192 16.31 -27.35 13.28
C GLN A 192 16.13 -25.84 13.08
N THR A 193 14.94 -25.39 12.68
CA THR A 193 14.59 -23.96 12.63
C THR A 193 14.84 -23.30 13.98
N ALA A 194 14.36 -23.96 15.05
CA ALA A 194 14.64 -23.63 16.45
C ALA A 194 16.11 -23.28 16.75
N ARG A 195 17.02 -24.17 16.34
CA ARG A 195 18.46 -24.02 16.61
C ARG A 195 19.08 -22.92 15.76
N GLN A 196 18.58 -22.73 14.54
CA GLN A 196 19.04 -21.63 13.69
C GLN A 196 18.65 -20.27 14.27
N VAL A 197 17.45 -20.14 14.85
CA VAL A 197 17.05 -18.93 15.56
C VAL A 197 17.92 -18.71 16.81
N LEU A 198 18.20 -19.76 17.60
CA LEU A 198 19.16 -19.70 18.72
C LEU A 198 20.56 -19.21 18.29
N ILE A 199 21.08 -19.69 17.16
CA ILE A 199 22.38 -19.26 16.61
C ILE A 199 22.32 -17.81 16.13
N ALA A 200 21.21 -17.41 15.51
CA ALA A 200 20.99 -16.04 15.04
C ALA A 200 20.94 -15.06 16.21
N ASP A 201 20.24 -15.40 17.29
CA ASP A 201 20.14 -14.54 18.47
C ASP A 201 21.46 -14.45 19.23
N MET A 202 22.21 -15.55 19.36
CA MET A 202 23.58 -15.49 19.88
C MET A 202 24.44 -14.53 19.06
N ALA A 203 24.34 -14.55 17.73
CA ALA A 203 25.08 -13.65 16.86
C ALA A 203 24.61 -12.18 16.96
N TYR A 204 23.35 -11.94 17.30
CA TYR A 204 22.79 -10.62 17.60
C TYR A 204 23.28 -10.11 18.96
N TYR A 205 23.17 -10.92 20.01
CA TYR A 205 23.68 -10.63 21.35
C TYR A 205 25.16 -10.20 21.30
N MET A 206 25.97 -10.92 20.53
CA MET A 206 27.38 -10.56 20.33
C MET A 206 27.62 -9.23 19.60
N ALA A 207 26.71 -8.84 18.71
CA ALA A 207 26.85 -7.61 17.93
C ALA A 207 26.31 -6.38 18.67
N SER A 208 25.17 -6.52 19.33
CA SER A 208 24.33 -5.41 19.79
C SER A 208 24.21 -5.32 21.32
N VAL A 209 24.61 -6.36 22.06
CA VAL A 209 24.46 -6.40 23.54
C VAL A 209 25.80 -6.49 24.24
N LEU A 210 26.80 -7.15 23.64
CA LEU A 210 28.19 -7.15 24.13
C LEU A 210 28.90 -5.81 23.94
N GLU A 211 28.18 -4.69 23.84
CA GLU A 211 28.74 -3.35 23.66
C GLU A 211 29.73 -2.96 24.76
N ASP A 212 30.57 -1.98 24.42
CA ASP A 212 31.70 -1.39 25.13
C ASP A 212 31.27 -0.61 26.39
N THR A 213 30.52 -1.25 27.27
CA THR A 213 30.18 -0.72 28.58
C THR A 213 30.92 -1.54 29.64
N ALA A 214 31.91 -0.91 30.27
CA ALA A 214 32.79 -1.50 31.28
C ALA A 214 32.09 -1.96 32.57
N ALA A 215 30.75 -1.99 32.60
CA ALA A 215 29.96 -2.32 33.78
C ALA A 215 29.75 -3.84 33.99
N THR A 216 30.04 -4.68 32.99
CA THR A 216 29.80 -6.13 33.05
C THR A 216 31.12 -6.92 33.05
N THR A 217 31.27 -7.82 34.02
CA THR A 217 32.48 -8.64 34.16
C THR A 217 32.58 -9.71 33.07
N ALA A 218 33.80 -10.18 32.79
CA ALA A 218 34.01 -11.23 31.79
C ALA A 218 33.23 -12.50 32.16
N ALA A 219 33.12 -12.83 33.45
CA ALA A 219 32.33 -13.96 33.92
C ALA A 219 30.83 -13.81 33.59
N GLU A 220 30.25 -12.63 33.77
CA GLU A 220 28.85 -12.36 33.44
C GLU A 220 28.60 -12.42 31.93
N LYS A 221 29.51 -11.87 31.11
CA LYS A 221 29.43 -11.98 29.64
C LYS A 221 29.56 -13.44 29.17
N GLU A 222 30.44 -14.21 29.80
CA GLU A 222 30.60 -15.65 29.53
C GLU A 222 29.33 -16.43 29.88
N THR A 223 28.73 -16.18 31.04
CA THR A 223 27.45 -16.79 31.44
C THR A 223 26.34 -16.47 30.45
N ALA A 224 26.22 -15.21 30.03
CA ALA A 224 25.19 -14.78 29.10
C ALA A 224 25.36 -15.41 27.70
N MET A 225 26.59 -15.56 27.20
CA MET A 225 26.82 -16.30 25.95
C MET A 225 26.62 -17.82 26.11
N LYS A 226 26.97 -18.39 27.26
CA LYS A 226 26.75 -19.81 27.53
C LYS A 226 25.27 -20.18 27.61
N PHE A 227 24.37 -19.22 27.85
CA PHE A 227 22.93 -19.45 27.78
C PHE A 227 22.50 -20.07 26.45
N PHE A 228 23.00 -19.58 25.31
CA PHE A 228 22.62 -20.11 23.99
C PHE A 228 23.06 -21.57 23.78
N VAL A 229 24.10 -22.01 24.48
CA VAL A 229 24.63 -23.38 24.40
C VAL A 229 24.02 -24.28 25.46
N TYR A 230 23.97 -23.85 26.72
CA TYR A 230 23.66 -24.69 27.88
C TYR A 230 22.38 -24.31 28.62
N GLY A 231 21.72 -23.21 28.25
CA GLY A 231 20.54 -22.70 28.93
C GLY A 231 19.48 -23.78 29.10
N THR A 232 18.97 -23.89 30.33
CA THR A 232 17.87 -24.81 30.69
C THR A 232 16.54 -24.08 30.86
N ASP A 233 16.59 -22.74 30.95
CA ASP A 233 15.49 -21.85 31.33
C ASP A 233 15.09 -20.92 30.18
N ALA A 234 15.33 -21.38 28.95
CA ALA A 234 14.86 -20.71 27.75
C ALA A 234 13.32 -20.52 27.82
N ASP A 235 12.60 -21.37 28.55
CA ASP A 235 11.15 -21.29 28.75
C ASP A 235 10.63 -20.02 29.44
N VAL A 236 11.48 -19.16 30.04
CA VAL A 236 11.03 -17.96 30.79
C VAL A 236 11.69 -16.65 30.35
N THR A 237 12.56 -16.68 29.34
CA THR A 237 13.11 -15.47 28.73
C THR A 237 12.22 -15.07 27.56
N ASP A 238 11.39 -14.05 27.78
CA ASP A 238 10.55 -13.46 26.74
C ASP A 238 11.43 -12.92 25.61
N THR A 239 11.15 -13.42 24.41
CA THR A 239 11.67 -13.03 23.09
C THR A 239 12.99 -13.67 22.64
N LEU A 240 12.88 -14.55 21.65
CA LEU A 240 13.89 -14.64 20.58
C LEU A 240 13.98 -13.25 19.94
N MET A 241 15.20 -12.86 19.51
CA MET A 241 15.52 -11.67 18.71
C MET A 241 14.38 -10.65 18.61
N PRO A 242 14.49 -9.42 19.14
CA PRO A 242 13.57 -8.38 18.72
C PRO A 242 13.58 -8.38 17.19
N THR A 243 12.49 -8.82 16.56
CA THR A 243 12.36 -8.75 15.12
C THR A 243 12.45 -7.29 14.85
N TRP A 244 13.60 -6.87 14.33
CA TRP A 244 13.81 -5.51 13.91
C TRP A 244 12.86 -5.29 12.76
N ILE A 245 11.70 -4.76 13.09
CA ILE A 245 10.83 -4.12 12.14
C ILE A 245 11.31 -2.68 12.17
N LYS A 246 11.84 -2.25 11.03
CA LYS A 246 12.36 -0.90 10.84
C LYS A 246 11.33 0.10 11.37
N ASP A 247 11.78 1.06 12.16
CA ASP A 247 10.98 2.18 12.70
C ASP A 247 9.78 1.82 13.60
N ALA A 248 9.60 0.55 13.96
CA ALA A 248 8.51 0.11 14.83
C ALA A 248 8.99 -0.10 16.28
N GLU A 249 9.13 1.01 17.03
CA GLU A 249 9.18 0.93 18.48
C GLU A 249 7.86 0.32 18.98
N ASN A 250 7.93 -0.79 19.72
CA ASN A 250 6.79 -1.44 20.41
C ASN A 250 5.89 -2.37 19.58
N VAL A 251 6.37 -3.03 18.53
CA VAL A 251 5.62 -4.17 17.97
C VAL A 251 5.62 -5.33 18.96
N VAL A 252 4.48 -5.49 19.64
CA VAL A 252 4.23 -6.66 20.48
C VAL A 252 3.80 -7.80 19.57
N LEU A 253 4.73 -8.71 19.29
CA LEU A 253 4.39 -9.97 18.65
C LEU A 253 3.45 -10.76 19.59
N LYS A 254 2.17 -10.82 19.23
CA LYS A 254 1.21 -11.66 19.94
C LYS A 254 1.49 -13.12 19.61
N ASP A 255 1.58 -13.97 20.64
CA ASP A 255 1.90 -15.40 20.51
C ASP A 255 3.25 -15.66 19.82
N ALA A 256 4.20 -14.73 19.96
CA ALA A 256 5.58 -14.94 19.53
C ALA A 256 6.12 -16.21 20.20
N ALA A 257 6.73 -17.11 19.41
CA ALA A 257 7.34 -18.29 19.97
C ALA A 257 8.37 -17.86 21.03
N THR A 258 8.12 -18.19 22.29
CA THR A 258 9.13 -18.04 23.32
C THR A 258 10.23 -19.06 23.05
N TYR A 259 11.39 -18.81 23.64
CA TYR A 259 12.45 -19.80 23.70
C TYR A 259 11.96 -21.17 24.22
N GLY A 260 10.91 -21.21 25.06
CA GLY A 260 10.28 -22.46 25.52
C GLY A 260 9.23 -23.07 24.60
N ASP A 261 8.52 -22.26 23.82
CA ASP A 261 7.61 -22.74 22.77
C ASP A 261 8.39 -23.44 21.66
N ILE A 262 9.62 -22.97 21.42
CA ILE A 262 10.57 -23.62 20.53
C ILE A 262 11.08 -24.94 21.13
N SER A 263 11.41 -24.99 22.42
CA SER A 263 11.63 -26.25 23.12
C SER A 263 11.86 -26.16 24.64
N SER A 264 11.07 -26.94 25.40
CA SER A 264 11.54 -27.49 26.68
C SER A 264 12.75 -28.43 26.45
N GLY A 265 13.94 -28.03 26.91
CA GLY A 265 15.14 -28.90 26.96
C GLY A 265 15.92 -29.12 25.65
N LYS A 266 15.78 -28.29 24.60
CA LYS A 266 16.67 -28.32 23.43
C LYS A 266 17.47 -27.01 23.32
N ASN A 267 18.59 -26.96 24.02
CA ASN A 267 19.67 -26.00 23.77
C ASN A 267 20.62 -26.51 22.66
N LEU A 268 21.68 -25.77 22.33
CA LEU A 268 22.67 -26.24 21.35
C LEU A 268 23.59 -27.32 21.94
N HIS A 269 23.68 -27.39 23.27
CA HIS A 269 24.30 -28.51 23.96
C HIS A 269 23.58 -29.79 23.55
N LYS A 270 24.36 -30.88 23.42
CA LYS A 270 23.89 -32.11 22.79
C LYS A 270 23.55 -32.06 21.30
N LYS A 271 23.68 -30.91 20.62
CA LYS A 271 23.35 -30.74 19.18
C LYS A 271 24.51 -30.31 18.31
N ILE A 272 25.62 -29.87 18.90
CA ILE A 272 26.87 -29.64 18.21
C ILE A 272 27.52 -31.02 17.92
N ALA A 273 27.91 -31.27 16.66
CA ALA A 273 28.63 -32.49 16.29
C ALA A 273 29.89 -32.67 17.15
N GLY A 274 30.26 -33.88 17.55
CA GLY A 274 31.40 -34.13 18.44
C GLY A 274 31.15 -34.88 19.76
N GLY A 275 30.19 -35.82 19.83
CA GLY A 275 30.45 -37.05 20.60
C GLY A 275 29.97 -37.19 22.04
N CYS A 276 28.88 -36.54 22.45
CA CYS A 276 28.22 -36.87 23.72
C CYS A 276 27.31 -38.13 23.66
N GLY A 277 27.22 -38.82 22.52
CA GLY A 277 26.36 -40.00 22.32
C GLY A 277 24.87 -39.66 22.13
N ASP A 278 24.35 -38.71 22.91
CA ASP A 278 22.96 -38.24 22.87
C ASP A 278 22.80 -37.06 21.90
N GLY A 279 22.82 -37.28 20.59
CA GLY A 279 22.45 -36.24 19.61
C GLY A 279 23.58 -35.32 19.13
N CYS A 280 24.82 -35.48 19.62
CA CYS A 280 26.02 -34.71 19.22
C CYS A 280 26.80 -35.32 18.04
N GLY A 281 26.24 -36.16 17.17
CA GLY A 281 27.05 -37.07 16.34
C GLY A 281 28.05 -37.92 17.16
N GLU A 282 28.87 -38.74 16.49
CA GLU A 282 29.83 -39.65 17.14
C GLU A 282 31.25 -39.12 16.96
N VAL A 283 32.03 -38.98 18.05
CA VAL A 283 33.44 -38.51 18.01
C VAL A 283 34.33 -39.38 17.13
N SER A 284 34.00 -40.67 16.98
CA SER A 284 34.71 -41.59 16.10
C SER A 284 34.61 -41.24 14.60
N LYS A 285 33.69 -40.32 14.24
CA LYS A 285 33.55 -39.79 12.89
C LYS A 285 34.40 -38.54 12.66
N LEU A 286 35.01 -38.00 13.71
CA LEU A 286 36.05 -37.00 13.63
C LEU A 286 37.39 -37.69 13.33
N ILE A 287 38.29 -37.01 12.59
CA ILE A 287 39.63 -37.52 12.31
C ILE A 287 40.40 -37.58 13.64
N ASP A 288 40.88 -38.76 14.03
CA ASP A 288 41.56 -39.01 15.31
C ASP A 288 40.77 -38.62 16.58
N GLY A 289 39.44 -38.48 16.48
CA GLY A 289 38.59 -38.06 17.60
C GLY A 289 38.59 -36.55 17.86
N GLU A 290 39.19 -35.75 16.98
CA GLU A 290 39.34 -34.30 17.12
C GLU A 290 38.73 -33.53 15.94
N PHE A 291 38.26 -32.32 16.20
CA PHE A 291 37.83 -31.42 15.13
C PHE A 291 39.07 -30.90 14.38
N PHE A 292 39.31 -31.44 13.18
CA PHE A 292 40.31 -31.03 12.19
C PHE A 292 41.48 -30.20 12.71
N GLY A 293 42.58 -30.80 13.21
CA GLY A 293 43.90 -30.16 13.29
C GLY A 293 43.99 -28.83 14.04
N TRP A 294 43.04 -28.50 14.91
CA TRP A 294 43.01 -27.26 15.69
C TRP A 294 43.35 -27.58 17.15
N SER A 295 44.49 -27.07 17.64
CA SER A 295 44.97 -27.32 18.99
C SER A 295 45.29 -26.01 19.71
N TYR A 296 44.31 -25.13 19.95
CA TYR A 296 44.47 -23.90 20.76
C TYR A 296 44.85 -24.18 22.24
N GLY A 297 45.71 -25.17 22.51
CA GLY A 297 45.98 -25.72 23.83
C GLY A 297 44.83 -26.53 24.41
N ILE A 298 43.76 -26.78 23.64
CA ILE A 298 42.55 -27.46 24.10
C ILE A 298 42.72 -28.97 23.90
N THR A 299 42.49 -29.76 24.94
CA THR A 299 42.56 -31.23 24.87
C THR A 299 41.44 -31.86 25.71
N PRO A 300 40.55 -32.68 25.12
CA PRO A 300 40.41 -32.97 23.69
C PRO A 300 39.84 -31.78 22.90
N ALA A 301 40.30 -31.57 21.67
CA ALA A 301 39.82 -30.51 20.77
C ALA A 301 38.44 -30.85 20.18
N THR A 302 37.44 -31.01 21.04
CA THR A 302 36.06 -31.26 20.62
C THR A 302 35.42 -29.98 20.12
N PRO A 303 34.45 -30.08 19.20
CA PRO A 303 33.64 -28.94 18.76
C PRO A 303 33.01 -28.12 19.89
N LEU A 304 32.51 -28.77 20.95
CA LEU A 304 31.95 -28.07 22.11
C LEU A 304 33.03 -27.30 22.88
N ALA A 305 34.19 -27.92 23.11
CA ALA A 305 35.30 -27.25 23.79
C ALA A 305 35.85 -26.05 22.99
N LEU A 306 35.79 -26.11 21.66
CA LEU A 306 36.15 -24.98 20.80
C LEU A 306 35.17 -23.81 20.96
N VAL A 307 33.87 -24.09 21.03
CA VAL A 307 32.83 -23.08 21.28
C VAL A 307 33.01 -22.44 22.65
N ASP A 308 33.24 -23.25 23.70
CA ASP A 308 33.50 -22.74 25.05
C ASP A 308 34.72 -21.82 25.10
N HIS A 309 35.79 -22.17 24.39
CA HIS A 309 36.97 -21.34 24.29
C HIS A 309 36.68 -19.99 23.60
N TRP A 310 35.98 -20.00 22.47
CA TRP A 310 35.59 -18.76 21.78
C TRP A 310 34.69 -17.86 22.62
N ILE A 311 33.76 -18.43 23.38
CA ILE A 311 32.91 -17.68 24.33
C ILE A 311 33.78 -17.00 25.40
N SER A 312 34.76 -17.71 25.96
CA SER A 312 35.64 -17.16 27.01
C SER A 312 36.56 -16.04 26.49
N GLU A 313 37.16 -16.22 25.32
CA GLU A 313 37.97 -15.19 24.66
C GLU A 313 37.14 -13.95 24.35
N GLN A 314 35.95 -14.15 23.79
CA GLN A 314 35.03 -13.05 23.49
C GLN A 314 34.60 -12.28 24.73
N ALA A 315 34.33 -12.97 25.83
CA ALA A 315 33.94 -12.33 27.08
C ALA A 315 35.06 -11.44 27.63
N THR A 316 36.31 -11.88 27.50
CA THR A 316 37.49 -11.13 27.90
C THR A 316 37.64 -9.85 27.07
N LEU A 317 37.60 -9.97 25.74
CA LEU A 317 37.68 -8.83 24.81
C LEU A 317 36.52 -7.84 24.98
N ALA A 318 35.32 -8.33 25.29
CA ALA A 318 34.18 -7.45 25.51
C ALA A 318 34.27 -6.73 26.85
N SER A 319 34.84 -7.32 27.89
CA SER A 319 34.89 -6.71 29.23
C SER A 319 36.01 -5.70 29.42
N ASP A 320 37.10 -5.77 28.65
CA ASP A 320 38.15 -4.75 28.73
C ASP A 320 37.74 -3.43 28.05
N GLY A 321 36.76 -3.47 27.13
CA GLY A 321 36.26 -2.30 26.41
C GLY A 321 37.29 -1.63 25.51
N VAL A 322 38.38 -2.35 25.17
CA VAL A 322 39.47 -1.79 24.38
C VAL A 322 39.40 -2.36 22.97
N ALA A 323 39.16 -1.48 22.00
CA ALA A 323 39.29 -1.81 20.60
C ALA A 323 40.69 -2.37 20.31
N VAL A 324 40.76 -3.62 19.85
CA VAL A 324 42.03 -4.28 19.55
C VAL A 324 42.58 -3.74 18.23
N GLN A 325 43.89 -3.53 18.15
CA GLN A 325 44.55 -3.16 16.90
C GLN A 325 44.89 -4.42 16.10
N VAL A 326 44.39 -4.52 14.88
CA VAL A 326 44.73 -5.60 13.94
C VAL A 326 45.76 -5.06 12.96
N THR A 327 46.87 -5.78 12.78
CA THR A 327 47.92 -5.44 11.81
C THR A 327 47.86 -6.39 10.62
N ASP A 328 47.73 -5.86 9.41
CA ASP A 328 47.72 -6.67 8.19
C ASP A 328 49.13 -7.11 7.76
N ALA A 329 49.21 -7.92 6.70
CA ALA A 329 50.48 -8.42 6.16
C ALA A 329 51.42 -7.32 5.62
N THR A 330 50.91 -6.10 5.41
CA THR A 330 51.69 -4.93 4.98
C THR A 330 52.18 -4.08 6.15
N GLY A 331 51.72 -4.37 7.37
CA GLY A 331 52.01 -3.59 8.57
C GLY A 331 51.00 -2.48 8.85
N ALA A 332 49.89 -2.38 8.09
CA ALA A 332 48.85 -1.40 8.34
C ALA A 332 47.97 -1.81 9.52
N THR A 333 47.63 -0.87 10.40
CA THR A 333 46.85 -1.10 11.62
C THR A 333 45.43 -0.56 11.50
N SER A 334 44.44 -1.32 11.97
CA SER A 334 43.05 -0.87 12.11
C SER A 334 42.48 -1.20 13.49
N SER A 335 41.74 -0.26 14.08
CA SER A 335 40.93 -0.53 15.27
C SER A 335 39.82 -1.53 14.93
N ALA A 336 39.77 -2.63 15.66
CA ALA A 336 38.73 -3.63 15.57
C ALA A 336 37.82 -3.57 16.79
N ASN A 337 36.57 -4.00 16.62
CA ASN A 337 35.60 -4.04 17.71
C ASN A 337 35.92 -5.16 18.72
N VAL A 338 35.19 -5.18 19.83
CA VAL A 338 35.27 -6.21 20.87
C VAL A 338 34.96 -7.64 20.39
N ASN A 339 34.51 -7.81 19.13
CA ASN A 339 34.25 -9.09 18.51
C ASN A 339 35.45 -9.65 17.74
N THR A 340 36.56 -8.92 17.67
CA THR A 340 37.70 -9.26 16.83
C THR A 340 38.99 -9.27 17.64
N ASP A 341 39.75 -10.36 17.55
CA ASP A 341 41.00 -10.50 18.28
C ASP A 341 42.19 -9.81 17.57
N ALA A 342 43.37 -9.83 18.22
CA ALA A 342 44.59 -9.22 17.68
C ALA A 342 45.08 -9.86 16.35
N HIS A 343 44.63 -11.07 16.02
CA HIS A 343 44.93 -11.75 14.77
C HIS A 343 43.87 -11.49 13.68
N GLY A 344 42.88 -10.63 13.93
CA GLY A 344 41.80 -10.32 13.00
C GLY A 344 40.70 -11.37 12.94
N ARG A 345 40.65 -12.31 13.88
CA ARG A 345 39.63 -13.36 13.98
C ARG A 345 38.37 -12.75 14.57
N ASN A 346 37.27 -12.79 13.83
CA ASN A 346 35.99 -12.29 14.30
C ASN A 346 35.18 -13.41 14.96
N TYR A 347 35.06 -13.39 16.29
CA TYR A 347 34.41 -14.45 17.07
C TYR A 347 32.92 -14.60 16.75
N ARG A 348 32.21 -13.49 16.45
CA ARG A 348 30.79 -13.55 16.01
C ARG A 348 30.66 -14.41 14.76
N GLN A 349 31.46 -14.10 13.73
CA GLN A 349 31.42 -14.86 12.49
C GLN A 349 31.88 -16.31 12.67
N LEU A 350 32.93 -16.53 13.47
CA LEU A 350 33.44 -17.87 13.73
C LEU A 350 32.38 -18.73 14.41
N MET A 351 31.80 -18.26 15.51
CA MET A 351 30.80 -19.02 16.26
C MET A 351 29.52 -19.23 15.44
N GLN A 352 29.01 -18.21 14.75
CA GLN A 352 27.83 -18.34 13.90
C GLN A 352 28.03 -19.40 12.80
N LYS A 353 29.09 -19.26 11.99
CA LYS A 353 29.36 -20.17 10.86
C LYS A 353 29.64 -21.59 11.34
N PHE A 354 30.42 -21.71 12.42
CA PHE A 354 30.74 -23.01 13.00
C PHE A 354 29.50 -23.72 13.52
N LEU A 355 28.68 -23.05 14.33
CA LEU A 355 27.48 -23.65 14.91
C LEU A 355 26.46 -24.02 13.82
N MET A 356 26.28 -23.18 12.80
CA MET A 356 25.42 -23.52 11.65
C MET A 356 25.87 -24.85 11.02
N GLY A 357 27.16 -25.01 10.75
CA GLY A 357 27.70 -26.26 10.19
C GLY A 357 27.62 -27.44 11.16
N ALA A 358 28.07 -27.26 12.40
CA ALA A 358 28.17 -28.33 13.38
C ALA A 358 26.81 -28.86 13.83
N VAL A 359 25.80 -27.98 13.94
CA VAL A 359 24.43 -28.36 14.30
C VAL A 359 23.75 -29.09 13.16
N SER A 360 23.81 -28.54 11.93
CA SER A 360 23.23 -29.21 10.75
C SER A 360 23.90 -30.56 10.47
N PHE A 361 25.23 -30.66 10.63
CA PHE A 361 25.95 -31.92 10.45
C PHE A 361 25.64 -32.96 11.53
N SER A 362 25.48 -32.54 12.79
CA SER A 362 25.09 -33.44 13.88
C SER A 362 23.75 -34.12 13.61
N GLN A 363 22.79 -33.37 13.05
CA GLN A 363 21.50 -33.91 12.67
C GLN A 363 21.63 -34.87 11.49
N GLY A 364 22.31 -34.47 10.41
CA GLY A 364 22.52 -35.35 9.26
C GLY A 364 23.19 -36.68 9.64
N THR A 365 24.15 -36.66 10.57
CA THR A 365 24.82 -37.89 11.04
C THR A 365 23.99 -38.73 12.00
N ASN A 366 23.06 -38.15 12.76
CA ASN A 366 22.23 -38.89 13.72
C ASN A 366 20.90 -39.36 13.16
N ASP A 367 20.28 -38.57 12.30
CA ASP A 367 18.94 -38.81 11.78
C ASP A 367 19.01 -39.40 10.36
N TYR A 368 19.88 -38.89 9.49
CA TYR A 368 19.92 -39.36 8.09
C TYR A 368 20.88 -40.53 7.89
N PHE A 369 22.15 -40.39 8.26
CA PHE A 369 23.17 -41.44 7.99
C PHE A 369 23.03 -42.70 8.84
N LYS A 370 22.27 -42.66 9.95
CA LYS A 370 21.98 -43.84 10.77
C LYS A 370 20.65 -44.51 10.42
N THR A 371 19.79 -43.85 9.64
CA THR A 371 18.47 -44.38 9.32
C THR A 371 18.54 -45.36 8.16
N ASN A 372 18.11 -46.59 8.42
CA ASN A 372 17.85 -47.55 7.35
C ASN A 372 16.47 -47.24 6.75
N PHE A 373 16.43 -46.33 5.77
CA PHE A 373 15.22 -45.90 5.08
C PHE A 373 14.46 -47.04 4.35
N MET A 374 15.09 -48.21 4.18
CA MET A 374 14.47 -49.40 3.59
C MET A 374 14.06 -50.45 4.64
N GLY A 375 14.37 -50.22 5.91
CA GLY A 375 14.11 -51.18 6.98
C GLY A 375 12.71 -51.06 7.57
N VAL A 376 12.33 -52.05 8.38
CA VAL A 376 11.14 -52.03 9.22
C VAL A 376 11.52 -52.12 10.70
N ASN A 377 10.78 -51.45 11.56
CA ASN A 377 10.94 -51.54 13.02
C ASN A 377 10.49 -52.92 13.54
N SER A 378 10.63 -53.15 14.85
CA SER A 378 10.24 -54.42 15.52
C SER A 378 8.76 -54.79 15.36
N SER A 379 7.93 -53.85 14.92
CA SER A 379 6.49 -54.04 14.65
C SER A 379 6.17 -54.16 13.16
N GLY A 380 7.18 -54.25 12.29
CA GLY A 380 7.00 -54.42 10.84
C GLY A 380 6.63 -53.13 10.09
N VAL A 381 6.69 -51.96 10.73
CA VAL A 381 6.41 -50.66 10.11
C VAL A 381 7.69 -50.11 9.49
N ASN A 382 7.63 -49.62 8.25
CA ASN A 382 8.77 -48.97 7.60
C ASN A 382 9.29 -47.82 8.49
N TYR A 383 10.60 -47.72 8.71
CA TYR A 383 11.18 -46.68 9.56
C TYR A 383 10.76 -45.25 9.16
N VAL A 384 10.55 -44.99 7.87
CA VAL A 384 9.99 -43.72 7.36
C VAL A 384 8.56 -43.52 7.87
N ALA A 385 7.71 -44.54 7.72
CA ALA A 385 6.32 -44.51 8.21
C ALA A 385 6.20 -44.56 9.74
N ALA A 386 7.26 -44.96 10.45
CA ALA A 386 7.30 -45.00 11.90
C ALA A 386 7.77 -43.66 12.50
N GLN A 387 8.46 -42.81 11.74
CA GLN A 387 8.84 -41.46 12.16
C GLN A 387 7.66 -40.48 12.08
N ASP A 388 6.72 -40.70 11.15
CA ASP A 388 5.46 -39.93 10.90
C ASP A 388 4.47 -39.84 12.10
N GLY A 389 4.81 -40.26 13.32
CA GLY A 389 3.85 -40.26 14.45
C GLY A 389 4.38 -40.44 15.87
N THR A 390 5.68 -40.20 16.12
CA THR A 390 6.27 -40.35 17.48
C THR A 390 6.39 -39.04 18.25
N LYS A 391 5.98 -37.92 17.65
CA LYS A 391 5.99 -36.59 18.25
C LYS A 391 4.61 -35.97 18.13
N ASN A 392 4.28 -35.05 19.06
CA ASN A 392 2.97 -34.40 19.13
C ASN A 392 2.74 -33.34 18.04
N TYR A 393 3.56 -33.32 16.98
CA TYR A 393 3.43 -32.36 15.89
C TYR A 393 2.34 -32.81 14.90
N THR A 394 1.72 -31.84 14.26
CA THR A 394 0.74 -32.05 13.18
C THR A 394 1.40 -32.72 11.97
N TYR A 395 0.57 -33.36 11.13
CA TYR A 395 1.02 -34.03 9.91
C TYR A 395 1.77 -33.08 8.95
N ALA A 396 1.41 -31.79 8.92
CA ALA A 396 2.07 -30.76 8.10
C ALA A 396 3.50 -30.45 8.56
N GLU A 397 3.74 -30.43 9.87
CA GLU A 397 5.05 -30.15 10.47
C GLU A 397 6.07 -31.28 10.21
N HIS A 398 5.58 -32.53 10.06
CA HIS A 398 6.34 -33.76 9.78
C HIS A 398 6.71 -34.00 8.30
N LYS A 399 6.39 -33.08 7.39
CA LYS A 399 6.82 -33.17 5.97
C LYS A 399 7.83 -32.10 5.58
N PHE A 400 8.07 -31.14 6.48
CA PHE A 400 9.08 -30.09 6.36
C PHE A 400 10.31 -30.34 7.27
N ASP A 401 10.30 -31.43 8.05
CA ASP A 401 11.35 -31.82 9.01
C ASP A 401 12.48 -32.70 8.43
N GLU A 402 12.27 -33.29 7.25
CA GLU A 402 13.26 -34.01 6.43
C GLU A 402 13.74 -33.17 5.23
#